data_AF-A0A2S5LDA3-F1
#
_entry.id   AF-A0A2S5LDA3-F1
#
_cell.length_a   1.000
_cell.length_b   1.000
_cell.length_c   1.000
_cell.angle_alpha   90.00
_cell.angle_beta   90.00
_cell.angle_gamma   90.00
#
_symmetry.space_group_name_H-M   'P 1'
#
loop_
_entity.id
_entity.type
_entity.pdbx_description
1 polymer ?
#
loop_
_entity_poly.entity_id
_entity_poly.type
_entity_poly.pdbx_seq_one_letter_code
_entity_poly.pdbx_strand_id
1 'polypeptide(L)'
;RFVALVAGRGGFFEDCARAAVIVTPLYAPLGCAAPIVIDRHRLSETGAVALRFKAEDVEWTTARAIDEDRPWSPAPRNRRTSGFTAPLSDEERSAEDARAMEPLE
;
A
#
# COMPACT_ATOMS: atom_id res chain seq x y z
N ARG A 1 -19.57 -15.76 8.91
CA ARG A 1 -18.44 -14.88 8.54
C ARG A 1 -17.34 -15.76 7.97
N PHE A 2 -16.81 -15.45 6.79
CA PHE A 2 -15.72 -16.23 6.22
C PHE A 2 -14.50 -15.35 5.97
N VAL A 3 -13.33 -15.97 6.13
CA VAL A 3 -12.01 -15.38 5.93
C VAL A 3 -11.44 -16.02 4.68
N ALA A 4 -10.92 -15.23 3.75
CA ALA A 4 -10.18 -15.76 2.60
C ALA A 4 -8.70 -15.40 2.72
N LEU A 5 -7.86 -16.44 2.66
CA LEU A 5 -6.42 -16.31 2.50
C LEU A 5 -6.09 -16.42 1.01
N VAL A 6 -5.78 -15.29 0.38
CA VAL A 6 -5.60 -15.22 -1.07
C VAL A 6 -4.10 -15.15 -1.39
N ALA A 7 -3.49 -16.29 -1.73
CA ALA A 7 -2.06 -16.37 -2.05
C ALA A 7 -1.74 -16.12 -3.54
N GLY A 8 -2.75 -16.16 -4.41
CA GLY A 8 -2.62 -16.00 -5.86
C GLY A 8 -3.74 -15.14 -6.44
N ARG A 9 -3.64 -14.76 -7.72
CA ARG A 9 -4.61 -13.85 -8.35
C ARG A 9 -5.93 -14.55 -8.75
N GLY A 10 -5.90 -15.87 -8.94
CA GLY A 10 -7.09 -16.64 -9.28
C GLY A 10 -8.13 -16.55 -8.17
N GLY A 11 -9.37 -16.19 -8.51
CA GLY A 11 -10.46 -16.05 -7.54
C GLY A 11 -10.43 -14.79 -6.67
N PHE A 12 -9.38 -13.96 -6.74
CA PHE A 12 -9.24 -12.83 -5.81
C PHE A 12 -10.41 -11.84 -5.90
N PHE A 13 -10.90 -11.52 -7.09
CA PHE A 13 -12.08 -10.65 -7.25
C PHE A 13 -13.35 -11.25 -6.63
N GLU A 14 -13.55 -12.56 -6.74
CA GLU A 14 -14.71 -13.23 -6.15
C GLU A 14 -14.61 -13.24 -4.63
N ASP A 15 -13.45 -13.62 -4.07
CA ASP A 15 -13.20 -13.61 -2.64
C ASP A 15 -13.41 -12.20 -2.07
N CYS A 16 -12.88 -11.20 -2.76
CA CYS A 16 -13.00 -9.80 -2.39
C CYS A 16 -14.45 -9.27 -2.40
N ALA A 17 -15.34 -9.85 -3.22
CA ALA A 17 -16.76 -9.50 -3.27
C ALA A 17 -17.60 -10.18 -2.17
N ARG A 18 -17.13 -11.30 -1.62
CA ARG A 18 -17.93 -12.17 -0.75
C ARG A 18 -17.40 -12.20 0.69
N ALA A 19 -16.09 -12.07 0.89
CA ALA A 19 -15.43 -12.31 2.17
C ALA A 19 -15.72 -11.22 3.20
N ALA A 20 -15.78 -11.63 4.47
CA ALA A 20 -15.82 -10.69 5.58
C ALA A 20 -14.40 -10.15 5.90
N VAL A 21 -13.38 -10.99 5.67
CA VAL A 21 -11.97 -10.65 5.89
C VAL A 21 -11.13 -11.21 4.74
N ILE A 22 -10.32 -10.36 4.13
CA ILE A 22 -9.28 -10.74 3.16
C ILE A 22 -7.92 -10.66 3.84
N VAL A 23 -7.12 -11.71 3.69
CA VAL A 23 -5.69 -11.73 4.06
C VAL A 23 -4.89 -12.14 2.84
N THR A 24 -3.91 -11.32 2.42
CA THR A 24 -3.18 -11.57 1.18
C THR A 24 -1.81 -10.88 1.14
N PRO A 25 -0.77 -11.53 0.60
CA PRO A 25 0.51 -10.88 0.30
C PRO A 25 0.48 -10.04 -1.00
N LEU A 26 -0.65 -9.99 -1.71
CA LEU A 26 -0.88 -9.21 -2.92
C LEU A 26 -1.46 -7.83 -2.58
N TYR A 27 -1.43 -6.89 -3.52
CA TYR A 27 -2.24 -5.67 -3.41
C TYR A 27 -3.69 -6.02 -3.71
N ALA A 28 -4.61 -5.59 -2.84
CA ALA A 28 -6.02 -5.83 -3.09
C ALA A 28 -6.53 -5.03 -4.30
N PRO A 29 -7.54 -5.53 -5.03
CA PRO A 29 -8.21 -4.74 -6.05
C PRO A 29 -8.76 -3.44 -5.48
N LEU A 30 -8.68 -2.36 -6.26
CA LEU A 30 -9.35 -1.11 -5.91
C LEU A 30 -10.86 -1.37 -5.75
N GLY A 31 -11.44 -0.85 -4.67
CA GLY A 31 -12.86 -1.04 -4.38
C GLY A 31 -13.22 -2.41 -3.82
N CYS A 32 -12.29 -3.10 -3.16
CA CYS A 32 -12.59 -4.37 -2.53
C CYS A 32 -13.74 -4.28 -1.52
N ALA A 33 -14.77 -5.12 -1.66
CA ALA A 33 -16.00 -5.02 -0.86
C ALA A 33 -15.87 -5.64 0.54
N ALA A 34 -14.83 -6.45 0.78
CA ALA A 34 -14.58 -7.02 2.09
C ALA A 34 -14.38 -5.92 3.15
N PRO A 35 -15.10 -5.96 4.28
CA PRO A 35 -14.99 -4.95 5.34
C PRO A 35 -13.59 -4.82 5.95
N ILE A 36 -12.87 -5.93 6.03
CA ILE A 36 -11.50 -5.99 6.55
C ILE A 36 -10.58 -6.52 5.46
N VAL A 37 -9.61 -5.70 5.05
CA VAL A 37 -8.63 -6.04 4.02
C VAL A 37 -7.22 -5.90 4.59
N ILE A 38 -6.53 -7.03 4.72
CA ILE A 38 -5.13 -7.13 5.17
C ILE A 38 -4.29 -7.54 3.97
N ASP A 39 -3.93 -6.55 3.16
CA ASP A 39 -3.19 -6.73 1.92
C ASP A 39 -1.70 -6.38 2.07
N ARG A 40 -0.96 -6.43 0.96
CA ARG A 40 0.46 -6.09 0.93
C ARG A 40 0.78 -4.70 1.48
N HIS A 41 -0.06 -3.71 1.21
CA HIS A 41 0.16 -2.36 1.72
C HIS A 41 0.06 -2.37 3.24
N ARG A 42 -1.05 -2.86 3.78
CA ARG A 42 -1.28 -2.96 5.23
C ARG A 42 -0.19 -3.76 5.93
N LEU A 43 0.16 -4.94 5.42
CA LEU A 43 1.22 -5.78 5.99
C LEU A 43 2.59 -5.08 5.96
N SER A 44 2.87 -4.26 4.94
CA SER A 44 4.11 -3.50 4.88
C SER A 44 4.19 -2.41 5.94
N GLU A 45 3.07 -1.81 6.32
CA GLU A 45 2.98 -0.80 7.38
C GLU A 45 3.04 -1.47 8.76
N THR A 46 2.20 -2.48 9.00
CA THR A 46 1.90 -2.99 10.34
C THR A 46 2.70 -4.23 10.73
N GLY A 47 3.40 -4.86 9.78
CA GLY A 47 4.00 -6.18 9.97
C GLY A 47 2.93 -7.26 10.12
N ALA A 48 3.23 -8.30 10.91
CA ALA A 48 2.28 -9.36 11.19
C ALA A 48 1.02 -8.84 11.89
N VAL A 49 -0.14 -9.42 11.57
CA VAL A 49 -1.43 -9.07 12.16
C VAL A 49 -2.07 -10.33 12.74
N ALA A 50 -2.44 -10.27 14.02
CA ALA A 50 -3.22 -11.30 14.68
C ALA A 50 -4.70 -10.94 14.65
N LEU A 51 -5.56 -11.88 14.26
CA LEU A 51 -7.01 -11.72 14.25
C LEU A 51 -7.64 -12.58 15.35
N ARG A 52 -8.47 -11.96 16.18
CA ARG A 52 -9.28 -12.63 17.21
C ARG A 52 -10.76 -12.48 16.87
N PHE A 53 -11.40 -13.58 16.53
CA PHE A 53 -12.83 -13.62 16.23
C PHE A 53 -13.63 -13.72 17.53
N LYS A 54 -14.52 -12.76 17.76
CA LYS A 54 -15.55 -12.78 18.80
C LYS A 54 -16.92 -13.06 18.18
N ALA A 55 -17.94 -13.23 19.02
CA ALA A 55 -19.31 -13.50 18.57
C ALA A 55 -19.82 -12.41 17.60
N GLU A 56 -19.60 -11.15 17.95
CA GLU A 56 -20.13 -10.00 17.20
C GLU A 56 -19.06 -9.28 16.37
N ASP A 57 -17.79 -9.37 16.75
CA ASP A 57 -16.74 -8.55 16.16
C ASP A 57 -15.46 -9.32 15.84
N VAL A 58 -14.59 -8.71 15.05
CA VAL A 58 -13.23 -9.16 14.80
C VAL A 58 -12.28 -8.13 15.37
N GLU A 59 -11.49 -8.54 16.36
CA GLU A 59 -10.41 -7.73 16.89
C GLU A 59 -9.11 -8.07 16.19
N TRP A 60 -8.25 -7.07 16.03
CA TRP A 60 -6.94 -7.24 15.43
C TRP A 60 -5.84 -6.56 16.24
N THR A 61 -4.66 -7.16 16.23
CA THR A 61 -3.46 -6.61 16.84
C THR A 61 -2.33 -6.67 15.85
N THR A 62 -1.63 -5.55 15.66
CA THR A 62 -0.48 -5.45 14.76
C THR A 62 0.82 -5.65 15.52
N ALA A 63 1.85 -6.18 14.85
CA ALA A 63 3.18 -6.39 15.44
C ALA A 63 3.92 -5.07 15.72
N ARG A 64 3.58 -4.01 14.96
CA ARG A 64 4.08 -2.64 15.11
C ARG A 64 3.03 -1.62 14.71
N ALA A 65 3.19 -0.37 15.16
CA ALA A 65 2.46 0.76 14.57
C ALA A 65 3.08 1.16 13.21
N ILE A 66 2.33 1.92 12.38
CA ILE A 66 2.68 2.25 10.99
C ILE A 66 4.07 2.92 10.87
N ASP A 67 4.40 3.80 11.82
CA ASP A 67 5.66 4.56 11.84
C ASP A 67 6.54 4.21 13.05
N GLU A 68 6.35 3.02 13.62
CA GLU A 68 7.12 2.61 14.79
C GLU A 68 8.54 2.20 14.39
N ASP A 69 9.52 2.99 14.82
CA ASP A 69 10.93 2.72 14.60
C ASP A 69 11.55 2.06 15.83
N ARG A 70 11.95 0.78 15.69
CA ARG A 70 12.59 0.01 16.76
C ARG A 70 14.03 -0.33 16.38
N PRO A 71 15.01 -0.29 17.30
CA PRO A 71 16.40 -0.62 17.00
C PRO A 71 16.60 -2.01 16.37
N TRP A 72 15.76 -2.98 16.71
CA TRP A 72 15.78 -4.35 16.19
C TRP A 72 14.72 -4.63 15.10
N SER A 73 13.90 -3.64 14.76
CA SER A 73 12.89 -3.72 13.70
C SER A 73 12.63 -2.31 13.18
N PRO A 74 13.54 -1.74 12.38
CA PRO A 74 13.41 -0.37 11.91
C PRO A 74 12.11 -0.16 11.15
N ALA A 75 11.58 1.07 11.19
CA ALA A 75 10.39 1.42 10.44
C ALA A 75 10.58 1.06 8.95
N PRO A 76 9.53 0.59 8.25
CA PRO A 76 9.61 0.39 6.81
C PRO A 76 10.10 1.70 6.20
N ARG A 77 11.21 1.65 5.44
CA ARG A 77 11.62 2.83 4.67
C ARG A 77 10.41 3.17 3.83
N ASN A 78 9.72 4.28 4.14
CA ASN A 78 8.68 4.81 3.28
C ASN A 78 9.33 4.79 1.90
N ARG A 79 8.83 3.91 1.03
CA ARG A 79 9.24 3.87 -0.35
C ARG A 79 8.58 5.11 -0.90
N ARG A 80 9.16 6.27 -0.55
CA ARG A 80 8.75 7.58 -1.00
C ARG A 80 8.49 7.36 -2.46
N THR A 81 7.25 7.65 -2.87
CA THR A 81 6.83 7.71 -4.26
C THR A 81 8.06 7.94 -5.08
N SER A 82 8.52 6.90 -5.80
CA SER A 82 9.57 7.05 -6.82
C SER A 82 9.21 8.35 -7.49
N GLY A 83 10.03 9.39 -7.27
CA GLY A 83 9.66 10.76 -7.54
C GLY A 83 9.31 10.82 -9.01
N PHE A 84 8.03 10.66 -9.33
CA PHE A 84 7.48 11.18 -10.54
C PHE A 84 7.53 12.67 -10.26
N THR A 85 8.68 13.26 -10.56
CA THR A 85 8.79 14.69 -10.74
C THR A 85 7.63 15.02 -11.66
N ALA A 86 6.72 15.87 -11.19
CA ALA A 86 5.65 16.34 -12.04
C ALA A 86 6.32 16.84 -13.34
N PRO A 87 5.75 16.52 -14.52
CA PRO A 87 6.31 17.03 -15.76
C PRO A 87 6.42 18.55 -15.65
N LEU A 88 7.54 19.11 -16.10
CA LEU A 88 7.77 20.57 -16.09
C LEU A 88 6.56 21.26 -16.72
N SER A 89 6.15 22.38 -16.13
CA SER A 89 5.20 23.28 -16.77
C SER A 89 5.74 23.75 -18.13
N ASP A 90 4.86 24.19 -19.02
CA ASP A 90 5.27 24.71 -20.34
C ASP A 90 6.21 25.92 -20.21
N GLU A 91 6.05 26.71 -19.15
CA GLU A 91 6.90 27.86 -18.82
C GLU A 91 8.31 27.40 -18.40
N GLU A 92 8.41 26.40 -17.52
CA GLU A 92 9.70 25.84 -17.10
C GLU A 92 10.44 25.18 -18.26
N ARG A 93 9.73 24.46 -19.12
CA ARG A 93 10.28 23.83 -20.33
C ARG A 93 10.81 24.87 -21.31
N SER A 94 10.05 25.94 -21.56
CA SER A 94 10.50 27.04 -22.43
C SER A 94 11.73 27.77 -21.89
N ALA A 95 11.82 27.94 -20.56
CA ALA A 95 12.97 28.58 -19.92
C ALA A 95 14.24 27.72 -19.98
N GLU A 96 14.11 26.39 -19.94
CA GLU A 96 15.21 25.46 -20.12
C GLU A 96 15.71 25.44 -21.57
N ASP A 97 14.78 25.40 -22.54
CA ASP A 97 15.10 25.50 -23.96
C ASP A 97 15.82 26.82 -24.29
N ALA A 98 15.41 27.93 -23.67
CA ALA A 98 16.06 29.23 -23.84
C ALA A 98 17.49 29.25 -23.28
N ARG A 99 17.72 28.66 -22.09
CA ARG A 99 19.07 28.51 -21.50
C ARG A 99 19.97 27.60 -22.33
N ALA A 100 19.41 26.54 -22.92
CA ALA A 100 20.15 25.63 -23.77
C ALA A 100 20.59 26.28 -25.10
N MET A 101 19.94 27.40 -25.48
CA MET A 101 20.27 28.18 -26.67
C MET A 101 21.22 29.35 -26.41
N GLU A 102 21.65 29.57 -25.16
CA GLU A 102 22.66 30.58 -24.86
C GLU A 102 24.04 30.15 -25.42
N PRO A 103 24.76 31.03 -26.13
CA PRO A 103 26.10 30.71 -26.62
C PRO A 103 27.05 30.52 -25.45
N LEU A 104 27.77 29.40 -25.43
CA LEU A 104 28.92 29.21 -24.54
C LEU A 104 30.04 30.13 -25.03
N GLU A 105 30.27 31.25 -24.34
CA GLU A 105 31.44 32.10 -24.56
C GLU A 105 32.76 31.39 -24.21
#